data_AF-Q9NWE9-F1
#
_entry.id   AF-Q9NWE9-F1
#
_cell.length_a   1.000
_cell.length_b   1.000
_cell.length_c   1.000
_cell.angle_alpha   90.00
_cell.angle_beta   90.00
_cell.angle_gamma   90.00
#
_symmetry.space_group_name_H-M   'P 1'
#
loop_
_entity.id
_entity.type
_entity.pdbx_description
1 polymer ?
#
loop_
_entity_poly.entity_id
_entity_poly.type
_entity_poly.pdbx_seq_one_letter_code
_entity_poly.pdbx_strand_id
1 'polypeptide(L)'
;MVHGNITPENIILNKSGAWKIMGFDFCVSSTNPSEQEPKFPCKEWDPNLPSLCLPNPEYLAPEYILSVSCETASDMYSLGTVMYAVFNKGKPIFEVNKQDIYKSFSRQLDQLSRLGSSSLTNIPEEVREHVKLLLNVTPTVRPDADQMTKIPFFDDVGAVTLQYFDTLFQRDNLQKSQFFKGLPKVLPKLPKRVIVQRILPCLTSEFVNPDMVPFVLPNVLLIAEECTKEEYVKLILPELGPVFKQQEPIQILLIFLQKMDLLLTKTPPDEIKNSVLPMVYRALEAPSIQIQELCLNIIPTFANLIDYPSMKNALIPRIKNACYKHLPLRFV
;
A
#
# COMPACT_ATOMS: atom_id res chain seq x y z
N MET A 1 10.73 24.81 -6.51
CA MET A 1 9.44 24.80 -7.23
C MET A 1 8.34 24.93 -6.20
N VAL A 2 7.29 25.70 -6.46
CA VAL A 2 6.10 25.87 -5.61
C VAL A 2 4.90 25.43 -6.44
N HIS A 3 4.08 24.51 -5.92
CA HIS A 3 2.91 23.97 -6.61
C HIS A 3 1.79 25.00 -6.69
N GLY A 4 1.54 25.75 -5.62
CA GLY A 4 0.61 26.89 -5.59
C GLY A 4 -0.88 26.52 -5.65
N ASN A 5 -1.24 25.24 -5.55
CA ASN A 5 -2.63 24.79 -5.52
C ASN A 5 -2.77 23.37 -4.94
N ILE A 6 -2.14 23.09 -3.80
CA ILE A 6 -2.25 21.77 -3.17
C ILE A 6 -3.64 21.66 -2.51
N THR A 7 -4.51 20.84 -3.07
CA THR A 7 -5.89 20.63 -2.64
C THR A 7 -6.24 19.14 -2.65
N PRO A 8 -7.32 18.70 -1.99
CA PRO A 8 -7.77 17.31 -2.08
C PRO A 8 -8.10 16.87 -3.51
N GLU A 9 -8.61 17.78 -4.36
CA GLU A 9 -8.94 17.52 -5.77
C GLU A 9 -7.69 17.24 -6.61
N ASN A 10 -6.56 17.83 -6.23
CA ASN A 10 -5.25 17.65 -6.85
C ASN A 10 -4.46 16.46 -6.29
N ILE A 11 -5.06 15.69 -5.36
CA ILE A 11 -4.51 14.44 -4.85
C ILE A 11 -5.29 13.28 -5.44
N ILE A 12 -4.66 12.56 -6.36
CA ILE A 12 -5.26 11.41 -7.01
C ILE A 12 -4.70 10.09 -6.49
N LEU A 13 -5.50 9.04 -6.61
CA LEU A 13 -5.09 7.67 -6.33
C LEU A 13 -4.78 6.97 -7.64
N ASN A 14 -3.58 6.41 -7.76
CA ASN A 14 -3.25 5.54 -8.87
C ASN A 14 -3.88 4.13 -8.68
N LYS A 15 -3.70 3.24 -9.66
CA LYS A 15 -4.21 1.85 -9.60
C LYS A 15 -3.65 1.05 -8.42
N SER A 16 -2.46 1.38 -7.93
CA SER A 16 -1.90 0.75 -6.73
C SER A 16 -2.41 1.39 -5.43
N GLY A 17 -3.27 2.41 -5.49
CA GLY A 17 -3.78 3.10 -4.30
C GLY A 17 -2.76 4.04 -3.63
N ALA A 18 -1.65 4.34 -4.30
CA ALA A 18 -0.70 5.37 -3.89
C ALA A 18 -1.21 6.77 -4.26
N TRP A 19 -0.99 7.72 -3.35
CA TRP A 19 -1.35 9.12 -3.55
C TRP A 19 -0.35 9.76 -4.51
N LYS A 20 -0.84 10.52 -5.47
CA LYS A 20 -0.04 11.31 -6.42
C LYS A 20 -0.59 12.73 -6.45
N ILE A 21 0.32 13.69 -6.51
CA ILE A 21 -0.01 15.10 -6.66
C ILE A 21 -0.12 15.40 -8.17
N MET A 22 -1.15 16.12 -8.57
CA MET A 22 -1.40 16.62 -9.92
C MET A 22 -1.83 18.09 -9.88
N GLY A 23 -2.12 18.72 -11.03
CA GLY A 23 -2.58 20.11 -11.08
C GLY A 23 -1.43 21.12 -11.02
N PHE A 24 -0.37 20.88 -11.76
CA PHE A 24 0.82 21.73 -11.85
C PHE A 24 0.61 23.00 -12.70
N ASP A 25 -0.62 23.34 -13.08
CA ASP A 25 -0.93 24.51 -13.91
C ASP A 25 -0.58 25.84 -13.23
N PHE A 26 -0.59 25.86 -11.89
CA PHE A 26 -0.22 27.01 -11.06
C PHE A 26 1.22 26.95 -10.55
N CYS A 27 1.97 25.96 -11.02
CA CYS A 27 3.30 25.70 -10.52
C CYS A 27 4.29 26.78 -10.93
N VAL A 28 5.08 27.24 -9.97
CA VAL A 28 6.08 28.30 -10.16
C VAL A 28 7.48 27.74 -9.91
N SER A 29 8.36 27.93 -10.90
CA SER A 29 9.78 27.65 -10.76
C SER A 29 10.52 28.84 -10.15
N SER A 30 11.56 28.56 -9.37
CA SER A 30 12.41 29.61 -8.82
C SER A 30 13.17 30.30 -9.95
N THR A 31 13.15 31.63 -9.99
CA THR A 31 13.90 32.44 -10.95
C THR A 31 15.19 32.91 -10.31
N ASN A 32 16.22 32.06 -10.28
CA ASN A 32 17.51 32.44 -9.72
C ASN A 32 18.65 32.32 -10.74
N PRO A 33 19.42 33.41 -10.97
CA PRO A 33 20.83 33.29 -11.27
C PRO A 33 21.55 32.74 -10.03
N SER A 34 22.54 31.87 -10.23
CA SER A 34 23.31 31.18 -9.19
C SER A 34 23.70 32.07 -7.99
N GLU A 35 23.53 31.53 -6.77
CA GLU A 35 23.92 32.05 -5.43
C GLU A 35 22.96 32.98 -4.65
N GLN A 36 21.75 33.30 -5.14
CA GLN A 36 20.74 34.02 -4.33
C GLN A 36 19.70 33.09 -3.70
N GLU A 37 18.95 33.59 -2.70
CA GLU A 37 17.75 32.90 -2.17
C GLU A 37 16.69 32.74 -3.27
N PRO A 38 15.99 31.59 -3.34
CA PRO A 38 15.02 31.30 -4.39
C PRO A 38 13.85 32.29 -4.37
N LYS A 39 13.68 33.05 -5.47
CA LYS A 39 12.50 33.90 -5.67
C LYS A 39 11.49 33.20 -6.58
N PHE A 40 10.21 33.27 -6.21
CA PHE A 40 9.11 32.70 -6.97
C PHE A 40 8.19 33.81 -7.45
N PRO A 41 7.98 33.97 -8.77
CA PRO A 41 7.05 34.98 -9.28
C PRO A 41 5.60 34.63 -8.88
N CYS A 42 4.96 35.54 -8.15
CA CYS A 42 3.55 35.43 -7.78
C CYS A 42 2.71 36.39 -8.63
N LYS A 43 1.54 35.94 -9.09
CA LYS A 43 0.59 36.79 -9.82
C LYS A 43 -0.45 37.33 -8.85
N GLU A 44 -0.91 38.56 -9.09
CA GLU A 44 -2.06 39.11 -8.38
C GLU A 44 -3.32 38.31 -8.67
N TRP A 45 -4.23 38.26 -7.68
CA TRP A 45 -5.52 37.61 -7.84
C TRP A 45 -6.44 38.45 -8.72
N ASP A 46 -6.84 37.91 -9.87
CA ASP A 46 -7.81 38.54 -10.76
C ASP A 46 -9.20 37.87 -10.62
N PRO A 47 -10.18 38.53 -9.99
CA PRO A 47 -11.52 37.96 -9.80
C PRO A 47 -12.32 37.82 -11.09
N ASN A 48 -11.87 38.42 -12.21
CA ASN A 48 -12.55 38.31 -13.50
C ASN A 48 -12.17 37.03 -14.26
N LEU A 49 -11.11 36.33 -13.83
CA LEU A 49 -10.74 35.06 -14.43
C LEU A 49 -11.75 33.95 -14.08
N PRO A 50 -12.02 33.02 -15.00
CA PRO A 50 -12.78 31.82 -14.69
C PRO A 50 -12.17 31.07 -13.51
N SER A 51 -13.00 30.43 -12.68
CA SER A 51 -12.52 29.75 -11.46
C SER A 51 -11.51 28.64 -11.72
N LEU A 52 -11.52 28.03 -12.91
CA LEU A 52 -10.55 27.01 -13.32
C LEU A 52 -9.14 27.59 -13.57
N CYS A 53 -9.04 28.89 -13.82
CA CYS A 53 -7.80 29.62 -14.05
C CYS A 53 -7.23 30.25 -12.77
N LEU A 54 -7.83 29.97 -11.61
CA LEU A 54 -7.43 30.47 -10.31
C LEU A 54 -7.19 29.30 -9.36
N PRO A 55 -6.18 29.37 -8.47
CA PRO A 55 -5.99 28.36 -7.44
C PRO A 55 -7.18 28.37 -6.45
N ASN A 56 -7.40 27.26 -5.76
CA ASN A 56 -8.50 27.19 -4.79
C ASN A 56 -8.15 28.03 -3.54
N PRO A 57 -8.89 29.12 -3.27
CA PRO A 57 -8.55 30.04 -2.19
C PRO A 57 -8.77 29.46 -0.80
N GLU A 58 -9.50 28.35 -0.65
CA GLU A 58 -9.75 27.70 0.65
C GLU A 58 -8.53 26.94 1.17
N TYR A 59 -7.59 26.60 0.29
CA TYR A 59 -6.34 25.89 0.59
C TYR A 59 -5.10 26.76 0.36
N LEU A 60 -5.28 27.99 -0.13
CA LEU A 60 -4.20 28.88 -0.49
C LEU A 60 -3.67 29.63 0.74
N ALA A 61 -2.35 29.80 0.82
CA ALA A 61 -1.72 30.55 1.90
C ALA A 61 -2.10 32.04 1.84
N PRO A 62 -2.27 32.72 2.99
CA PRO A 62 -2.77 34.09 3.03
C PRO A 62 -1.87 35.10 2.31
N GLU A 63 -0.56 34.85 2.26
CA GLU A 63 0.41 35.71 1.58
C GLU A 63 0.20 35.83 0.05
N TYR A 64 -0.46 34.85 -0.59
CA TYR A 64 -0.80 34.94 -2.01
C TYR A 64 -1.73 36.12 -2.30
N ILE A 65 -2.69 36.38 -1.41
CA ILE A 65 -3.71 37.43 -1.60
C ILE A 65 -3.27 38.73 -0.94
N LEU A 66 -2.66 38.66 0.24
CA LEU A 66 -2.40 39.84 1.07
C LEU A 66 -1.09 40.56 0.73
N SER A 67 -0.07 39.82 0.29
CA SER A 67 1.26 40.36 -0.03
C SER A 67 1.73 40.03 -1.43
N VAL A 68 0.92 39.32 -2.23
CA VAL A 68 1.24 38.92 -3.60
C VAL A 68 2.62 38.23 -3.65
N SER A 69 2.83 37.32 -2.72
CA SER A 69 4.10 36.61 -2.55
C SER A 69 3.84 35.12 -2.38
N CYS A 70 4.77 34.31 -2.86
CA CYS A 70 4.73 32.87 -2.67
C CYS A 70 6.13 32.32 -2.42
N GLU A 71 6.19 31.27 -1.62
CA GLU A 71 7.42 30.56 -1.28
C GLU A 71 7.11 29.08 -1.01
N THR A 72 8.13 28.28 -0.74
CA THR A 72 7.95 26.85 -0.42
C THR A 72 7.11 26.66 0.84
N ALA A 73 7.19 27.57 1.81
CA ALA A 73 6.34 27.56 3.00
C ALA A 73 4.86 27.85 2.69
N SER A 74 4.54 28.44 1.53
CA SER A 74 3.14 28.61 1.09
C SER A 74 2.49 27.27 0.74
N ASP A 75 3.23 26.35 0.11
CA ASP A 75 2.74 24.98 -0.11
C ASP A 75 2.60 24.20 1.21
N MET A 76 3.44 24.49 2.21
CA MET A 76 3.32 23.89 3.54
C MET A 76 2.05 24.33 4.27
N TYR A 77 1.60 25.57 4.09
CA TYR A 77 0.27 25.99 4.56
C TYR A 77 -0.84 25.19 3.88
N SER A 78 -0.77 25.04 2.55
CA SER A 78 -1.73 24.23 1.81
C SER A 78 -1.73 22.77 2.29
N LEU A 79 -0.57 22.18 2.60
CA LEU A 79 -0.49 20.88 3.25
C LEU A 79 -1.25 20.85 4.59
N GLY A 80 -1.10 21.87 5.43
CA GLY A 80 -1.85 21.99 6.69
C GLY A 80 -3.37 21.99 6.49
N THR A 81 -3.85 22.74 5.49
CA THR A 81 -5.29 22.78 5.14
C THR A 81 -5.79 21.44 4.57
N VAL A 82 -4.97 20.73 3.79
CA VAL A 82 -5.28 19.39 3.29
C VAL A 82 -5.32 18.37 4.43
N MET A 83 -4.34 18.39 5.33
CA MET A 83 -4.33 17.52 6.52
C MET A 83 -5.60 17.72 7.34
N TYR A 84 -6.00 18.99 7.56
CA TYR A 84 -7.27 19.30 8.19
C TYR A 84 -8.44 18.65 7.44
N ALA A 85 -8.53 18.84 6.12
CA ALA A 85 -9.62 18.30 5.33
C ALA A 85 -9.70 16.76 5.40
N VAL A 86 -8.56 16.06 5.38
CA VAL A 86 -8.50 14.58 5.52
C VAL A 86 -9.17 14.11 6.81
N PHE A 87 -8.90 14.78 7.94
CA PHE A 87 -9.50 14.45 9.23
C PHE A 87 -10.93 15.02 9.42
N ASN A 88 -11.38 15.92 8.53
CA ASN A 88 -12.69 16.60 8.62
C ASN A 88 -13.61 16.30 7.44
N LYS A 89 -13.55 15.06 6.91
CA LYS A 89 -14.45 14.56 5.85
C LYS A 89 -14.39 15.40 4.55
N GLY A 90 -13.21 15.89 4.21
CA GLY A 90 -12.96 16.68 3.01
C GLY A 90 -13.34 18.15 3.11
N LYS A 91 -13.83 18.62 4.27
CA LYS A 91 -14.22 20.03 4.42
C LYS A 91 -12.99 20.92 4.60
N PRO A 92 -12.94 22.09 3.94
CA PRO A 92 -11.91 23.07 4.20
C PRO A 92 -12.05 23.62 5.63
N ILE A 93 -10.95 24.14 6.16
CA ILE A 93 -10.93 24.80 7.48
C ILE A 93 -11.71 26.13 7.45
N PHE A 94 -11.67 26.83 6.32
CA PHE A 94 -12.33 28.11 6.12
C PHE A 94 -13.05 28.14 4.78
N GLU A 95 -14.27 28.69 4.78
CA GLU A 95 -15.00 29.00 3.55
C GLU A 95 -14.64 30.41 3.07
N VAL A 96 -14.35 30.54 1.77
CA VAL A 96 -13.95 31.81 1.14
C VAL A 96 -15.05 32.32 0.20
N ASN A 97 -15.46 33.58 0.39
CA ASN A 97 -16.25 34.27 -0.61
C ASN A 97 -15.32 34.84 -1.69
N LYS A 98 -15.40 34.27 -2.90
CA LYS A 98 -14.57 34.66 -4.05
C LYS A 98 -14.83 36.08 -4.55
N GLN A 99 -16.03 36.63 -4.33
CA GLN A 99 -16.38 38.00 -4.75
C GLN A 99 -15.76 39.07 -3.84
N ASP A 100 -15.54 38.73 -2.56
CA ASP A 100 -14.96 39.60 -1.54
C ASP A 100 -13.69 38.93 -0.96
N ILE A 101 -12.74 38.55 -1.83
CA ILE A 101 -11.61 37.71 -1.43
C ILE A 101 -10.74 38.36 -0.35
N TYR A 102 -10.41 39.65 -0.48
CA TYR A 102 -9.61 40.37 0.51
C TYR A 102 -10.25 40.40 1.90
N LYS A 103 -11.57 40.65 1.98
CA LYS A 103 -12.31 40.62 3.25
C LYS A 103 -12.38 39.21 3.83
N SER A 104 -12.56 38.20 2.97
CA SER A 104 -12.56 36.80 3.38
C SER A 104 -11.22 36.40 4.01
N PHE A 105 -10.10 36.75 3.37
CA PHE A 105 -8.76 36.49 3.88
C PHE A 105 -8.45 37.29 5.15
N SER A 106 -8.89 38.55 5.25
CA SER A 106 -8.77 39.32 6.50
C SER A 106 -9.50 38.61 7.65
N ARG A 107 -10.71 38.09 7.42
CA ARG A 107 -11.45 37.31 8.43
C ARG A 107 -10.75 36.00 8.79
N GLN A 108 -10.15 35.33 7.80
CA GLN A 108 -9.38 34.11 8.04
C GLN A 108 -8.17 34.39 8.94
N LEU A 109 -7.47 35.51 8.77
CA LEU A 109 -6.36 35.88 9.66
C LEU A 109 -6.82 36.02 11.12
N ASP A 110 -7.96 36.67 11.35
CA ASP A 110 -8.54 36.80 12.69
C ASP A 110 -8.89 35.43 13.28
N GLN A 111 -9.38 34.50 12.46
CA GLN A 111 -9.71 33.14 12.89
C GLN A 111 -8.45 32.30 13.15
N LEU A 112 -7.42 32.42 12.30
CA LEU A 112 -6.12 31.76 12.46
C LEU A 112 -5.39 32.21 13.72
N SER A 113 -5.42 33.50 14.04
CA SER A 113 -4.84 34.04 15.28
C SER A 113 -5.51 33.48 16.55
N ARG A 114 -6.76 33.04 16.42
CA ARG A 114 -7.56 32.42 17.50
C ARG A 114 -7.67 30.90 17.37
N LEU A 115 -6.92 30.29 16.44
CA LEU A 115 -7.01 28.86 16.18
C LEU A 115 -6.51 28.07 17.39
N GLY A 116 -7.46 27.59 18.18
CA GLY A 116 -7.23 26.77 19.36
C GLY A 116 -7.32 25.28 19.06
N SER A 117 -6.90 24.47 20.03
CA SER A 117 -6.95 23.00 19.94
C SER A 117 -8.37 22.47 19.75
N SER A 118 -9.40 23.23 20.14
CA SER A 118 -10.82 22.90 19.94
C SER A 118 -11.26 22.87 18.48
N SER A 119 -10.61 23.63 17.60
CA SER A 119 -10.87 23.63 16.16
C SER A 119 -10.22 22.45 15.44
N LEU A 120 -9.23 21.80 16.07
CA LEU A 120 -8.42 20.72 15.49
C LEU A 120 -8.68 19.37 16.20
N THR A 121 -9.85 19.20 16.81
CA THR A 121 -10.18 18.02 17.64
C THR A 121 -10.16 16.70 16.87
N ASN A 122 -10.55 16.71 15.59
CA ASN A 122 -10.53 15.51 14.75
C ASN A 122 -9.12 15.10 14.29
N ILE A 123 -8.13 15.97 14.48
CA ILE A 123 -6.72 15.68 14.16
C ILE A 123 -6.08 14.97 15.37
N PRO A 124 -5.34 13.87 15.14
CA PRO A 124 -4.59 13.16 16.18
C PRO A 124 -3.70 14.10 16.98
N GLU A 125 -3.63 13.88 18.30
CA GLU A 125 -2.93 14.77 19.22
C GLU A 125 -1.43 14.84 18.90
N GLU A 126 -0.84 13.75 18.41
CA GLU A 126 0.57 13.64 18.07
C GLU A 126 1.00 14.57 16.92
N VAL A 127 0.07 14.97 16.04
CA VAL A 127 0.34 15.83 14.89
C VAL A 127 -0.38 17.19 14.95
N ARG A 128 -1.24 17.40 15.93
CA ARG A 128 -2.10 18.59 16.05
C ARG A 128 -1.30 19.89 16.11
N GLU A 129 -0.26 19.96 16.94
CA GLU A 129 0.57 21.17 17.06
C GLU A 129 1.35 21.46 15.77
N HIS A 130 1.79 20.43 15.06
CA HIS A 130 2.46 20.59 13.76
C HIS A 130 1.49 21.13 12.70
N VAL A 131 0.24 20.65 12.67
CA VAL A 131 -0.79 21.22 11.77
C VAL A 131 -1.07 22.68 12.11
N LYS A 132 -1.10 23.04 13.41
CA LYS A 132 -1.23 24.44 13.84
C LYS A 132 -0.06 25.30 13.36
N LEU A 133 1.17 24.80 13.39
CA LEU A 133 2.35 25.49 12.85
C LEU A 133 2.27 25.65 11.33
N LEU A 134 1.82 24.63 10.59
CA LEU A 134 1.60 24.73 9.14
C LEU A 134 0.58 25.82 8.79
N LEU A 135 -0.47 25.95 9.59
CA LEU A 135 -1.52 26.96 9.41
C LEU A 135 -1.14 28.35 9.94
N ASN A 136 0.11 28.58 10.35
CA ASN A 136 0.54 29.88 10.85
C ASN A 136 0.52 30.94 9.73
N VAL A 137 0.08 32.15 10.07
CA VAL A 137 0.06 33.30 9.16
C VAL A 137 1.47 33.67 8.70
N THR A 138 2.46 33.54 9.58
CA THR A 138 3.86 33.83 9.29
C THR A 138 4.53 32.62 8.63
N PRO A 139 4.96 32.72 7.36
CA PRO A 139 5.52 31.57 6.64
C PRO A 139 6.78 30.96 7.27
N THR A 140 7.65 31.79 7.85
CA THR A 140 8.91 31.34 8.48
C THR A 140 8.73 30.49 9.73
N VAL A 141 7.53 30.46 10.31
CA VAL A 141 7.19 29.62 11.47
C VAL A 141 6.74 28.22 11.04
N ARG A 142 6.34 28.05 9.78
CA ARG A 142 5.82 26.79 9.26
C ARG A 142 6.98 25.78 9.12
N PRO A 143 6.82 24.53 9.58
CA PRO A 143 7.85 23.53 9.38
C PRO A 143 7.99 23.21 7.90
N ASP A 144 9.21 22.92 7.47
CA ASP A 144 9.48 22.46 6.12
C ASP A 144 9.09 20.97 5.94
N ALA A 145 9.16 20.48 4.69
CA ALA A 145 8.78 19.11 4.37
C ALA A 145 9.65 18.06 5.07
N ASP A 146 10.96 18.32 5.24
CA ASP A 146 11.88 17.39 5.91
C ASP A 146 11.57 17.30 7.41
N GLN A 147 11.33 18.44 8.05
CA GLN A 147 10.88 18.52 9.44
C GLN A 147 9.56 17.77 9.65
N MET A 148 8.60 17.92 8.73
CA MET A 148 7.32 17.19 8.80
C MET A 148 7.51 15.67 8.71
N THR A 149 8.43 15.18 7.87
CA THR A 149 8.67 13.72 7.75
C THR A 149 9.30 13.08 8.99
N LYS A 150 9.88 13.87 9.88
CA LYS A 150 10.56 13.41 11.11
C LYS A 150 9.63 13.36 12.33
N ILE A 151 8.36 13.68 12.18
CA ILE A 151 7.40 13.68 13.28
C ILE A 151 7.08 12.22 13.65
N PRO A 152 7.13 11.83 14.94
CA PRO A 152 6.88 10.45 15.39
C PRO A 152 5.52 9.87 14.96
N PHE A 153 4.54 10.74 14.69
CA PHE A 153 3.24 10.35 14.12
C PHE A 153 3.39 9.54 12.81
N PHE A 154 4.42 9.82 12.00
CA PHE A 154 4.70 9.12 10.75
C PHE A 154 5.59 7.88 10.92
N ASP A 155 6.12 7.63 12.12
CA ASP A 155 6.89 6.43 12.48
C ASP A 155 5.97 5.23 12.78
N ASP A 156 4.81 5.17 12.12
CA ASP A 156 3.89 4.04 12.22
C ASP A 156 4.44 2.82 11.48
N VAL A 157 4.26 1.64 12.07
CA VAL A 157 4.74 0.37 11.50
C VAL A 157 4.16 0.14 10.10
N GLY A 158 2.90 0.54 9.86
CA GLY A 158 2.27 0.46 8.55
C GLY A 158 2.90 1.42 7.54
N ALA A 159 3.14 2.67 7.93
CA ALA A 159 3.80 3.66 7.08
C ALA A 159 5.22 3.22 6.68
N VAL A 160 6.03 2.78 7.66
CA VAL A 160 7.38 2.25 7.44
C VAL A 160 7.36 1.01 6.53
N THR A 161 6.38 0.12 6.71
CA THR A 161 6.20 -1.07 5.86
C THR A 161 5.92 -0.67 4.41
N LEU A 162 5.05 0.31 4.17
CA LEU A 162 4.75 0.80 2.82
C LEU A 162 5.94 1.52 2.18
N GLN A 163 6.71 2.29 2.96
CA GLN A 163 7.94 2.91 2.50
C GLN A 163 8.99 1.86 2.11
N TYR A 164 9.07 0.76 2.85
CA TYR A 164 9.93 -0.36 2.47
C TYR A 164 9.52 -0.96 1.13
N PHE A 165 8.21 -1.15 0.89
CA PHE A 165 7.69 -1.60 -0.40
C PHE A 165 8.08 -0.65 -1.55
N ASP A 166 8.07 0.67 -1.33
CA ASP A 166 8.46 1.66 -2.35
C ASP A 166 9.96 1.57 -2.72
N THR A 167 10.81 1.02 -1.85
CA THR A 167 12.24 0.79 -2.12
C THR A 167 12.60 -0.67 -2.36
N LEU A 168 11.61 -1.57 -2.41
CA LEU A 168 11.81 -3.03 -2.43
C LEU A 168 12.70 -3.49 -3.59
N PHE A 169 12.53 -2.88 -4.77
CA PHE A 169 13.33 -3.20 -5.96
C PHE A 169 14.83 -2.96 -5.78
N GLN A 170 15.22 -2.03 -4.90
CA GLN A 170 16.61 -1.68 -4.64
C GLN A 170 17.28 -2.59 -3.60
N ARG A 171 16.51 -3.49 -2.96
CA ARG A 171 16.97 -4.38 -1.88
C ARG A 171 17.46 -5.70 -2.43
N ASP A 172 18.47 -6.27 -1.79
CA ASP A 172 18.94 -7.62 -2.09
C ASP A 172 18.00 -8.70 -1.53
N ASN A 173 18.18 -9.96 -1.97
CA ASN A 173 17.33 -11.08 -1.57
C ASN A 173 17.39 -11.35 -0.06
N LEU A 174 18.51 -11.09 0.60
CA LEU A 174 18.65 -11.33 2.04
C LEU A 174 17.77 -10.34 2.82
N GLN A 175 17.87 -9.05 2.50
CA GLN A 175 17.05 -7.98 3.07
C GLN A 175 15.57 -8.22 2.81
N LYS A 176 15.19 -8.55 1.56
CA LYS A 176 13.82 -8.91 1.20
C LYS A 176 13.30 -10.08 2.02
N SER A 177 14.09 -11.15 2.17
CA SER A 177 13.67 -12.35 2.90
C SER A 177 13.40 -12.06 4.39
N GLN A 178 14.21 -11.20 5.00
CA GLN A 178 14.01 -10.78 6.40
C GLN A 178 12.73 -9.95 6.54
N PHE A 179 12.50 -9.02 5.61
CA PHE A 179 11.28 -8.21 5.58
C PHE A 179 10.02 -9.07 5.43
N PHE A 180 9.97 -9.97 4.45
CA PHE A 180 8.81 -10.83 4.22
C PHE A 180 8.52 -11.79 5.37
N LYS A 181 9.52 -12.21 6.15
CA LYS A 181 9.31 -13.00 7.38
C LYS A 181 8.62 -12.19 8.49
N GLY A 182 8.85 -10.88 8.55
CA GLY A 182 8.24 -9.98 9.54
C GLY A 182 6.83 -9.53 9.17
N LEU A 183 6.53 -9.48 7.87
CA LEU A 183 5.30 -8.94 7.31
C LEU A 183 3.98 -9.57 7.84
N PRO A 184 3.89 -10.88 8.15
CA PRO A 184 2.66 -11.48 8.68
C PRO A 184 2.17 -10.84 9.99
N LYS A 185 3.08 -10.26 10.79
CA LYS A 185 2.75 -9.57 12.05
C LYS A 185 2.15 -8.17 11.82
N VAL A 186 2.38 -7.60 10.65
CA VAL A 186 1.96 -6.24 10.28
C VAL A 186 0.67 -6.28 9.47
N LEU A 187 0.48 -7.28 8.61
CA LEU A 187 -0.70 -7.39 7.73
C LEU A 187 -2.04 -7.18 8.46
N PRO A 188 -2.32 -7.80 9.63
CA PRO A 188 -3.60 -7.62 10.32
C PRO A 188 -3.87 -6.19 10.81
N LYS A 189 -2.82 -5.36 10.92
CA LYS A 189 -2.93 -3.96 11.39
C LYS A 189 -3.25 -2.99 10.26
N LEU A 190 -3.14 -3.44 9.00
CA LEU A 190 -3.31 -2.59 7.83
C LEU A 190 -4.74 -2.65 7.30
N PRO A 191 -5.28 -1.54 6.76
CA PRO A 191 -6.58 -1.56 6.10
C PRO A 191 -6.60 -2.54 4.92
N LYS A 192 -7.66 -3.35 4.80
CA LYS A 192 -7.83 -4.34 3.71
C LYS A 192 -7.57 -3.74 2.31
N ARG A 193 -8.02 -2.50 2.08
CA ARG A 193 -7.77 -1.78 0.82
C ARG A 193 -6.28 -1.64 0.51
N VAL A 194 -5.46 -1.29 1.50
CA VAL A 194 -4.01 -1.13 1.33
C VAL A 194 -3.35 -2.46 1.05
N ILE A 195 -3.76 -3.52 1.75
CA ILE A 195 -3.26 -4.88 1.55
C ILE A 195 -3.51 -5.33 0.11
N VAL A 196 -4.73 -5.18 -0.38
CA VAL A 196 -5.13 -5.65 -1.70
C VAL A 196 -4.56 -4.78 -2.84
N GLN A 197 -4.53 -3.45 -2.69
CA GLN A 197 -4.15 -2.55 -3.78
C GLN A 197 -2.65 -2.24 -3.84
N ARG A 198 -1.95 -2.18 -2.70
CA ARG A 198 -0.50 -1.91 -2.64
C ARG A 198 0.31 -3.17 -2.42
N ILE A 199 0.00 -3.93 -1.38
CA ILE A 199 0.90 -4.98 -0.88
C ILE A 199 0.82 -6.23 -1.76
N LEU A 200 -0.37 -6.72 -2.05
CA LEU A 200 -0.56 -7.95 -2.83
C LEU A 200 0.13 -7.88 -4.21
N PRO A 201 -0.01 -6.81 -5.02
CA PRO A 201 0.71 -6.70 -6.29
C PRO A 201 2.24 -6.70 -6.13
N CYS A 202 2.76 -6.06 -5.08
CA CYS A 202 4.20 -6.10 -4.80
C CYS A 202 4.66 -7.50 -4.43
N LEU A 203 3.88 -8.24 -3.62
CA LEU A 203 4.19 -9.62 -3.28
C LEU A 203 4.16 -10.53 -4.51
N THR A 204 3.09 -10.50 -5.31
CA THR A 204 2.95 -11.40 -6.45
C THR A 204 3.97 -11.11 -7.55
N SER A 205 4.43 -9.85 -7.68
CA SER A 205 5.53 -9.51 -8.60
C SER A 205 6.85 -10.22 -8.29
N GLU A 206 7.06 -10.65 -7.04
CA GLU A 206 8.27 -11.39 -6.63
C GLU A 206 8.20 -12.88 -6.95
N PHE A 207 7.05 -13.41 -7.40
CA PHE A 207 6.93 -14.83 -7.80
C PHE A 207 7.78 -15.21 -9.01
N VAL A 208 8.29 -14.21 -9.74
CA VAL A 208 9.25 -14.38 -10.84
C VAL A 208 10.60 -14.89 -10.34
N ASN A 209 10.94 -14.65 -9.06
CA ASN A 209 12.19 -15.12 -8.44
C ASN A 209 11.92 -16.34 -7.53
N PRO A 210 12.21 -17.58 -7.97
CA PRO A 210 11.90 -18.80 -7.21
C PRO A 210 12.49 -18.84 -5.81
N ASP A 211 13.69 -18.28 -5.60
CA ASP A 211 14.37 -18.26 -4.29
C ASP A 211 13.62 -17.40 -3.26
N MET A 212 12.83 -16.43 -3.73
CA MET A 212 12.05 -15.54 -2.87
C MET A 212 10.65 -16.06 -2.55
N VAL A 213 10.11 -16.95 -3.39
CA VAL A 213 8.75 -17.50 -3.24
C VAL A 213 8.49 -18.09 -1.86
N PRO A 214 9.40 -18.86 -1.21
CA PRO A 214 9.15 -19.39 0.13
C PRO A 214 8.90 -18.33 1.21
N PHE A 215 9.40 -17.11 1.02
CA PHE A 215 9.21 -16.00 1.96
C PHE A 215 7.97 -15.17 1.61
N VAL A 216 7.65 -15.07 0.32
CA VAL A 216 6.52 -14.28 -0.19
C VAL A 216 5.20 -15.04 -0.08
N LEU A 217 5.19 -16.32 -0.46
CA LEU A 217 4.00 -17.15 -0.56
C LEU A 217 3.19 -17.23 0.75
N PRO A 218 3.80 -17.38 1.94
CA PRO A 218 3.04 -17.38 3.20
C PRO A 218 2.25 -16.09 3.41
N ASN A 219 2.79 -14.93 2.99
CA ASN A 219 2.09 -13.65 3.08
C ASN A 219 0.89 -13.59 2.13
N VAL A 220 1.05 -14.09 0.90
CA VAL A 220 -0.05 -14.13 -0.08
C VAL A 220 -1.17 -15.05 0.39
N LEU A 221 -0.84 -16.21 0.96
CA LEU A 221 -1.83 -17.15 1.51
C LEU A 221 -2.54 -16.59 2.75
N LEU A 222 -1.84 -15.85 3.60
CA LEU A 222 -2.47 -15.13 4.72
C LEU A 222 -3.47 -14.08 4.22
N ILE A 223 -3.15 -13.34 3.15
CA ILE A 223 -4.10 -12.40 2.53
C ILE A 223 -5.30 -13.16 1.94
N ALA A 224 -5.08 -14.34 1.37
CA ALA A 224 -6.14 -15.16 0.79
C ALA A 224 -7.16 -15.68 1.83
N GLU A 225 -6.73 -15.92 3.08
CA GLU A 225 -7.61 -16.32 4.18
C GLU A 225 -8.67 -15.25 4.46
N GLU A 226 -8.28 -13.98 4.45
CA GLU A 226 -9.14 -12.80 4.72
C GLU A 226 -9.95 -12.34 3.49
N CYS A 227 -9.70 -12.92 2.33
CA CYS A 227 -10.44 -12.61 1.09
C CYS A 227 -11.73 -13.41 0.98
N THR A 228 -12.75 -12.82 0.36
CA THR A 228 -13.92 -13.57 -0.13
C THR A 228 -13.51 -14.55 -1.25
N LYS A 229 -14.38 -15.50 -1.60
CA LYS A 229 -14.09 -16.46 -2.68
C LYS A 229 -13.92 -15.74 -4.01
N GLU A 230 -14.75 -14.73 -4.26
CA GLU A 230 -14.74 -13.91 -5.46
C GLU A 230 -13.45 -13.09 -5.56
N GLU A 231 -13.02 -12.46 -4.47
CA GLU A 231 -11.75 -11.74 -4.41
C GLU A 231 -10.56 -12.68 -4.63
N TYR A 232 -10.55 -13.86 -3.99
CA TYR A 232 -9.50 -14.86 -4.17
C TYR A 232 -9.35 -15.28 -5.63
N VAL A 233 -10.46 -15.67 -6.27
CA VAL A 233 -10.47 -16.13 -7.67
C VAL A 233 -10.02 -15.03 -8.62
N LYS A 234 -10.40 -13.77 -8.34
CA LYS A 234 -10.08 -12.65 -9.22
C LYS A 234 -8.64 -12.13 -9.04
N LEU A 235 -8.13 -12.11 -7.81
CA LEU A 235 -6.92 -11.35 -7.46
C LEU A 235 -5.72 -12.23 -7.12
N ILE A 236 -5.94 -13.44 -6.59
CA ILE A 236 -4.86 -14.27 -6.02
C ILE A 236 -4.65 -15.54 -6.85
N LEU A 237 -5.72 -16.25 -7.20
CA LEU A 237 -5.64 -17.51 -7.94
C LEU A 237 -4.86 -17.40 -9.28
N PRO A 238 -5.04 -16.34 -10.11
CA PRO A 238 -4.29 -16.19 -11.35
C PRO A 238 -2.78 -16.11 -11.13
N GLU A 239 -2.37 -15.45 -10.04
CA GLU A 239 -0.97 -15.27 -9.65
C GLU A 239 -0.37 -16.55 -9.05
N LEU A 240 -1.17 -17.40 -8.40
CA LEU A 240 -0.74 -18.69 -7.87
C LEU A 240 -0.59 -19.77 -8.96
N GLY A 241 -1.31 -19.65 -10.09
CA GLY A 241 -1.27 -20.62 -11.19
C GLY A 241 0.15 -21.01 -11.64
N PRO A 242 1.03 -20.05 -11.95
CA PRO A 242 2.44 -20.32 -12.25
C PRO A 242 3.21 -20.92 -11.07
N VAL A 243 2.93 -20.48 -9.85
CA VAL A 243 3.64 -20.92 -8.63
C VAL A 243 3.31 -22.38 -8.32
N PHE A 244 2.08 -22.84 -8.54
CA PHE A 244 1.73 -24.26 -8.40
C PHE A 244 2.59 -25.16 -9.29
N LYS A 245 3.13 -24.65 -10.40
CA LYS A 245 3.97 -25.44 -11.33
C LYS A 245 5.42 -25.50 -10.89
N GLN A 246 5.88 -24.64 -9.99
CA GLN A 246 7.27 -24.61 -9.50
C GLN A 246 7.55 -25.85 -8.63
N GLN A 247 8.71 -26.47 -8.86
CA GLN A 247 9.17 -27.66 -8.12
C GLN A 247 10.29 -27.34 -7.13
N GLU A 248 11.08 -26.32 -7.44
CA GLU A 248 12.17 -25.84 -6.60
C GLU A 248 11.97 -24.35 -6.30
N PRO A 249 12.32 -23.89 -5.09
CA PRO A 249 12.75 -24.70 -3.95
C PRO A 249 11.62 -25.52 -3.32
N ILE A 250 11.93 -26.70 -2.76
CA ILE A 250 10.96 -27.64 -2.18
C ILE A 250 10.00 -27.01 -1.16
N GLN A 251 10.45 -25.97 -0.45
CA GLN A 251 9.68 -25.21 0.53
C GLN A 251 8.37 -24.68 -0.03
N ILE A 252 8.30 -24.34 -1.33
CA ILE A 252 7.07 -23.88 -2.00
C ILE A 252 5.97 -24.94 -1.87
N LEU A 253 6.30 -26.19 -2.25
CA LEU A 253 5.38 -27.31 -2.14
C LEU A 253 4.93 -27.51 -0.69
N LEU A 254 5.86 -27.40 0.27
CA LEU A 254 5.55 -27.61 1.69
C LEU A 254 4.53 -26.58 2.20
N ILE A 255 4.73 -25.31 1.84
CA ILE A 255 3.84 -24.22 2.21
C ILE A 255 2.43 -24.46 1.65
N PHE A 256 2.32 -24.87 0.39
CA PHE A 256 1.02 -25.20 -0.19
C PHE A 256 0.37 -26.40 0.49
N LEU A 257 1.13 -27.48 0.73
CA LEU A 257 0.63 -28.68 1.41
C LEU A 257 0.09 -28.34 2.82
N GLN A 258 0.78 -27.46 3.56
CA GLN A 258 0.33 -26.98 4.87
C GLN A 258 -0.94 -26.12 4.81
N LYS A 259 -1.25 -25.52 3.65
CA LYS A 259 -2.40 -24.64 3.41
C LYS A 259 -3.43 -25.26 2.47
N MET A 260 -3.48 -26.59 2.35
CA MET A 260 -4.41 -27.28 1.46
C MET A 260 -5.88 -27.06 1.80
N ASP A 261 -6.23 -26.93 3.09
CA ASP A 261 -7.60 -26.62 3.50
C ASP A 261 -8.11 -25.30 2.87
N LEU A 262 -7.30 -24.25 2.93
CA LEU A 262 -7.57 -22.96 2.29
C LEU A 262 -7.73 -23.11 0.77
N LEU A 263 -6.78 -23.80 0.12
CA LEU A 263 -6.78 -23.99 -1.32
C LEU A 263 -8.02 -24.75 -1.79
N LEU A 264 -8.35 -25.88 -1.15
CA LEU A 264 -9.49 -26.71 -1.54
C LEU A 264 -10.85 -26.05 -1.21
N THR A 265 -10.89 -25.16 -0.22
CA THR A 265 -12.13 -24.46 0.17
C THR A 265 -12.43 -23.22 -0.68
N LYS A 266 -11.38 -22.48 -1.11
CA LYS A 266 -11.52 -21.23 -1.87
C LYS A 266 -11.40 -21.41 -3.38
N THR A 267 -10.70 -22.44 -3.86
CA THR A 267 -10.46 -22.66 -5.29
C THR A 267 -11.67 -23.32 -5.96
N PRO A 268 -12.07 -22.89 -7.17
CA PRO A 268 -13.11 -23.56 -7.94
C PRO A 268 -12.78 -25.03 -8.25
N PRO A 269 -13.76 -25.95 -8.34
CA PRO A 269 -13.52 -27.38 -8.56
C PRO A 269 -12.68 -27.72 -9.81
N ASP A 270 -12.86 -26.97 -10.90
CA ASP A 270 -12.10 -27.18 -12.14
C ASP A 270 -10.62 -26.84 -11.95
N GLU A 271 -10.31 -25.75 -11.25
CA GLU A 271 -8.94 -25.34 -10.94
C GLU A 271 -8.28 -26.23 -9.88
N ILE A 272 -9.07 -26.81 -8.97
CA ILE A 272 -8.55 -27.83 -8.04
C ILE A 272 -7.99 -29.01 -8.84
N LYS A 273 -8.72 -29.50 -9.84
CA LYS A 273 -8.33 -30.65 -10.66
C LYS A 273 -7.16 -30.32 -11.60
N ASN A 274 -7.16 -29.12 -12.17
CA ASN A 274 -6.19 -28.74 -13.22
C ASN A 274 -4.90 -28.14 -12.68
N SER A 275 -4.93 -27.53 -11.49
CA SER A 275 -3.82 -26.72 -10.96
C SER A 275 -3.33 -27.22 -9.59
N VAL A 276 -4.26 -27.45 -8.64
CA VAL A 276 -3.89 -27.79 -7.24
C VAL A 276 -3.48 -29.25 -7.06
N LEU A 277 -4.34 -30.20 -7.47
CA LEU A 277 -4.04 -31.63 -7.29
C LEU A 277 -2.82 -32.13 -8.09
N PRO A 278 -2.55 -31.64 -9.32
CA PRO A 278 -1.32 -32.00 -10.04
C PRO A 278 -0.03 -31.67 -9.30
N MET A 279 -0.03 -30.67 -8.42
CA MET A 279 1.10 -30.40 -7.53
C MET A 279 1.29 -31.54 -6.51
N VAL A 280 0.21 -32.03 -5.89
CA VAL A 280 0.24 -33.17 -4.95
C VAL A 280 0.67 -34.46 -5.67
N TYR A 281 0.20 -34.68 -6.90
CA TYR A 281 0.58 -35.86 -7.69
C TYR A 281 2.08 -35.87 -8.00
N ARG A 282 2.64 -34.72 -8.41
CA ARG A 282 4.07 -34.59 -8.66
C ARG A 282 4.91 -34.80 -7.38
N ALA A 283 4.41 -34.38 -6.22
CA ALA A 283 5.07 -34.62 -4.95
C ALA A 283 5.18 -36.11 -4.60
N LEU A 284 4.09 -36.88 -4.80
CA LEU A 284 4.08 -38.33 -4.58
C LEU A 284 4.95 -39.10 -5.57
N GLU A 285 5.16 -38.55 -6.77
CA GLU A 285 5.99 -39.15 -7.81
C GLU A 285 7.44 -38.63 -7.81
N ALA A 286 7.78 -37.70 -6.92
CA ALA A 286 9.10 -37.07 -6.85
C ALA A 286 10.19 -38.10 -6.55
N PRO A 287 11.42 -37.96 -7.08
CA PRO A 287 12.50 -38.92 -6.81
C PRO A 287 12.96 -38.92 -5.34
N SER A 288 12.73 -37.83 -4.60
CA SER A 288 13.12 -37.72 -3.19
C SER A 288 12.11 -38.41 -2.27
N ILE A 289 12.61 -39.40 -1.53
CA ILE A 289 11.84 -40.15 -0.51
C ILE A 289 11.28 -39.21 0.55
N GLN A 290 12.06 -38.22 0.98
CA GLN A 290 11.65 -37.26 2.01
C GLN A 290 10.41 -36.44 1.58
N ILE A 291 10.33 -36.08 0.29
CA ILE A 291 9.17 -35.37 -0.27
C ILE A 291 7.94 -36.28 -0.26
N GLN A 292 8.09 -37.54 -0.67
CA GLN A 292 7.00 -38.51 -0.68
C GLN A 292 6.47 -38.75 0.73
N GLU A 293 7.34 -39.02 1.72
CA GLU A 293 6.94 -39.23 3.12
C GLU A 293 6.20 -38.01 3.68
N LEU A 294 6.70 -36.81 3.43
CA LEU A 294 6.06 -35.58 3.91
C LEU A 294 4.68 -35.38 3.27
N CYS A 295 4.55 -35.63 1.97
CA CYS A 295 3.26 -35.58 1.29
C CYS A 295 2.27 -36.61 1.86
N LEU A 296 2.72 -37.84 2.09
CA LEU A 296 1.90 -38.91 2.67
C LEU A 296 1.42 -38.58 4.10
N ASN A 297 2.23 -37.87 4.88
CA ASN A 297 1.85 -37.43 6.23
C ASN A 297 0.79 -36.33 6.22
N ILE A 298 0.77 -35.45 5.20
CA ILE A 298 -0.14 -34.30 5.15
C ILE A 298 -1.48 -34.65 4.47
N ILE A 299 -1.49 -35.55 3.47
CA ILE A 299 -2.71 -35.94 2.73
C ILE A 299 -3.93 -36.24 3.63
N PRO A 300 -3.81 -37.00 4.74
CA PRO A 300 -4.96 -37.28 5.61
C PRO A 300 -5.69 -36.03 6.13
N THR A 301 -4.98 -34.90 6.28
CA THR A 301 -5.56 -33.65 6.82
C THR A 301 -6.58 -33.01 5.89
N PHE A 302 -6.50 -33.29 4.58
CA PHE A 302 -7.38 -32.69 3.57
C PHE A 302 -8.06 -33.72 2.66
N ALA A 303 -7.89 -35.02 2.93
CA ALA A 303 -8.42 -36.10 2.09
C ALA A 303 -9.95 -36.03 1.91
N ASN A 304 -10.67 -35.58 2.95
CA ASN A 304 -12.14 -35.46 2.93
C ASN A 304 -12.64 -34.32 2.02
N LEU A 305 -11.76 -33.40 1.62
CA LEU A 305 -12.09 -32.26 0.75
C LEU A 305 -11.89 -32.60 -0.74
N ILE A 306 -11.32 -33.76 -1.05
CA ILE A 306 -11.06 -34.21 -2.42
C ILE A 306 -12.25 -35.04 -2.92
N ASP A 307 -12.68 -34.80 -4.15
CA ASP A 307 -13.77 -35.56 -4.76
C ASP A 307 -13.38 -37.03 -4.98
N TYR A 308 -14.36 -37.93 -4.81
CA TYR A 308 -14.15 -39.38 -4.90
C TYR A 308 -13.46 -39.84 -6.19
N PRO A 309 -13.78 -39.33 -7.40
CA PRO A 309 -13.07 -39.69 -8.63
C PRO A 309 -11.57 -39.38 -8.57
N SER A 310 -11.19 -38.17 -8.14
CA SER A 310 -9.79 -37.75 -8.04
C SER A 310 -9.03 -38.58 -6.99
N MET A 311 -9.68 -38.88 -5.87
CA MET A 311 -9.12 -39.75 -4.83
C MET A 311 -8.87 -41.17 -5.35
N LYS A 312 -9.91 -41.81 -5.90
CA LYS A 312 -9.87 -43.21 -6.35
C LYS A 312 -8.97 -43.44 -7.54
N ASN A 313 -9.06 -42.58 -8.55
CA ASN A 313 -8.44 -42.85 -9.86
C ASN A 313 -7.04 -42.23 -10.00
N ALA A 314 -6.71 -41.21 -9.21
CA ALA A 314 -5.44 -40.50 -9.33
C ALA A 314 -4.57 -40.56 -8.07
N LEU A 315 -5.13 -40.23 -6.89
CA LEU A 315 -4.34 -40.12 -5.66
C LEU A 315 -3.95 -41.50 -5.08
N ILE A 316 -4.93 -42.40 -4.87
CA ILE A 316 -4.70 -43.73 -4.28
C ILE A 316 -3.68 -44.57 -5.09
N PRO A 317 -3.76 -44.65 -6.44
CA PRO A 317 -2.76 -45.37 -7.22
C PRO A 317 -1.34 -44.84 -7.04
N ARG A 318 -1.18 -43.51 -6.89
CA ARG A 318 0.12 -42.87 -6.66
C ARG A 318 0.66 -43.14 -5.26
N ILE A 319 -0.20 -43.07 -4.24
CA ILE A 319 0.13 -43.45 -2.87
C ILE A 319 0.61 -44.91 -2.83
N LYS A 320 -0.14 -45.81 -3.48
CA LYS A 320 0.22 -47.22 -3.61
C LYS A 320 1.62 -47.35 -4.20
N ASN A 321 1.88 -46.72 -5.33
CA ASN A 321 3.18 -46.77 -6.01
C ASN A 321 4.33 -46.20 -5.17
N ALA A 322 4.13 -45.09 -4.45
CA ALA A 322 5.10 -44.54 -3.52
C ALA A 322 5.45 -45.55 -2.41
N CYS A 323 4.43 -46.14 -1.76
CA CYS A 323 4.63 -47.15 -0.73
C CYS A 323 5.36 -48.41 -1.25
N TYR A 324 5.03 -48.91 -2.44
CA TYR A 324 5.74 -50.06 -3.04
C TYR A 324 7.22 -49.76 -3.33
N LYS A 325 7.56 -48.54 -3.72
CA LYS A 325 8.97 -48.12 -3.91
C LYS A 325 9.74 -48.02 -2.59
N HIS A 326 9.06 -47.81 -1.45
CA HIS A 326 9.68 -47.73 -0.12
C HIS A 326 9.84 -49.08 0.58
N LEU A 327 9.01 -50.09 0.27
CA LEU A 327 9.12 -51.44 0.85
C LEU A 327 10.47 -52.18 0.61
N PRO A 328 11.19 -52.03 -0.52
CA PRO A 328 12.45 -52.75 -0.72
C PRO A 328 13.64 -52.22 0.10
N LEU A 329 13.52 -51.11 0.82
CA LEU A 329 14.63 -50.48 1.56
C LEU A 329 14.62 -50.72 3.09
N ARG A 330 13.56 -51.31 3.66
CA ARG A 330 13.49 -51.62 5.10
C ARG A 330 13.72 -53.10 5.44
N PHE A 331 14.03 -53.93 4.45
CA PHE A 331 14.31 -55.37 4.60
C PHE A 331 15.61 -55.79 3.89
N VAL A 332 16.68 -55.00 4.02
CA VAL A 332 18.06 -55.44 3.76
C VAL A 332 18.95 -54.98 4.90
#